data_AF-A0A7R8A0C7-F1
#
_entry.id   AF-A0A7R8A0C7-F1
#
_cell.length_a   1.000
_cell.length_b   1.000
_cell.length_c   1.000
_cell.angle_alpha   90.00
_cell.angle_beta   90.00
_cell.angle_gamma   90.00
#
_symmetry.space_group_name_H-M   'P 1'
#
loop_
_entity.id
_entity.type
_entity.pdbx_description
1 polymer ?
#
loop_
_entity_poly.entity_id
_entity_poly.type
_entity_poly.pdbx_seq_one_letter_code
_entity_poly.pdbx_strand_id
1 'polypeptide(L)'
;MQAVERSAIEMCVQMIDRLAHRSIPRLLDVFQYAERYLLVWEPFECTLHEALALSCHIAESEVAQILWPVLKCLQFLRGQSRELASLTVRDILFTEEGEIKIAGIENSRQIDQVDPFRIDAMASTFNALRSIIDKIMQKKKGSKFTWSQEMQRFKSALAKSNSARCLDNLLSHALFGQVTEERSLKLLIELVNETIFHEVQVRREGTLARARPLAKLATPFTT
;
A
#
# COMPACT_ATOMS: atom_id res chain seq x y z
N MET A 1 2.66 28.16 23.85
CA MET A 1 2.70 26.81 23.26
C MET A 1 1.97 26.75 21.92
N GLN A 2 0.73 27.27 21.82
CA GLN A 2 -0.09 27.24 20.59
C GLN A 2 0.54 27.79 19.29
N ALA A 3 1.39 28.84 19.35
CA ALA A 3 1.96 29.43 18.12
C ALA A 3 3.01 28.55 17.42
N VAL A 4 3.78 27.76 18.19
CA VAL A 4 4.82 26.87 17.66
C VAL A 4 4.19 25.64 17.00
N GLU A 5 3.13 25.10 17.61
CA GLU A 5 2.37 23.97 17.06
C GLU A 5 1.64 24.35 15.76
N ARG A 6 1.06 25.55 15.71
CA ARG A 6 0.46 26.10 14.49
C ARG A 6 1.47 26.22 13.35
N SER A 7 2.66 26.76 13.64
CA SER A 7 3.73 26.89 12.65
C SER A 7 4.22 25.53 12.14
N ALA A 8 4.37 24.54 13.02
CA ALA A 8 4.77 23.18 12.63
C ALA A 8 3.77 22.53 11.67
N ILE A 9 2.47 22.74 11.89
CA ILE A 9 1.41 22.16 11.06
C ILE A 9 1.30 22.87 9.72
N GLU A 10 1.39 24.21 9.70
CA GLU A 10 1.46 24.97 8.45
C GLU A 10 2.67 24.51 7.59
N MET A 11 3.83 24.26 8.20
CA MET A 11 4.99 23.68 7.50
C MET A 11 4.72 22.25 7.01
N CYS A 12 4.02 21.42 7.78
CA CYS A 12 3.64 20.07 7.37
C CYS A 12 2.71 20.08 6.16
N VAL A 13 1.68 20.94 6.15
CA VAL A 13 0.75 21.10 5.02
C VAL A 13 1.49 21.58 3.77
N GLN A 14 2.33 22.61 3.90
CA GLN A 14 3.16 23.10 2.79
C GLN A 14 4.09 22.02 2.24
N MET A 15 4.63 21.16 3.11
CA MET A 15 5.44 20.03 2.70
C MET A 15 4.61 19.00 1.92
N ILE A 16 3.42 18.64 2.41
CA ILE A 16 2.52 17.70 1.73
C ILE A 16 2.17 18.20 0.33
N ASP A 17 1.80 19.48 0.20
CA ASP A 17 1.46 20.10 -1.10
C ASP A 17 2.64 20.07 -2.08
N ARG A 18 3.88 20.31 -1.60
CA ARG A 18 5.09 20.22 -2.42
C ARG A 18 5.42 18.79 -2.86
N LEU A 19 4.95 17.80 -2.10
CA LEU A 19 5.15 16.37 -2.38
C LEU A 19 3.99 15.77 -3.18
N ALA A 20 3.19 16.59 -3.86
CA ALA A 20 2.13 16.12 -4.74
C ALA A 20 2.67 15.17 -5.84
N HIS A 21 2.18 13.94 -5.83
CA HIS A 21 2.55 12.90 -6.78
C HIS A 21 1.36 11.95 -6.98
N ARG A 22 1.19 11.38 -8.19
CA ARG A 22 0.03 10.53 -8.51
C ARG A 22 -0.15 9.32 -7.58
N SER A 23 0.96 8.79 -7.05
CA SER A 23 0.96 7.66 -6.12
C SER A 23 0.82 8.08 -4.65
N ILE A 24 0.65 9.37 -4.34
CA ILE A 24 0.46 9.87 -2.97
C ILE A 24 -0.98 10.36 -2.85
N PRO A 25 -1.72 10.02 -1.77
CA PRO A 25 -3.06 10.53 -1.56
C PRO A 25 -3.06 12.05 -1.58
N ARG A 26 -3.98 12.65 -2.35
CA ARG A 26 -4.16 14.11 -2.33
C ARG A 26 -4.73 14.54 -0.99
N LEU A 27 -4.13 15.57 -0.40
CA LEU A 27 -4.75 16.31 0.70
C LEU A 27 -5.82 17.24 0.10
N LEU A 28 -7.06 17.04 0.50
CA LEU A 28 -8.22 17.80 0.00
C LEU A 28 -8.47 19.05 0.84
N ASP A 29 -8.36 18.93 2.16
CA ASP A 29 -8.63 20.04 3.08
C ASP A 29 -7.94 19.84 4.44
N VAL A 30 -7.83 20.94 5.20
CA VAL A 30 -7.26 20.97 6.55
C VAL A 30 -8.19 21.77 7.45
N PHE A 31 -8.80 21.09 8.42
CA PHE A 31 -9.66 21.73 9.41
C PHE A 31 -8.96 21.84 10.76
N GLN A 32 -9.11 22.98 11.42
CA GLN A 32 -8.77 23.12 12.83
C GLN A 32 -10.05 22.98 13.65
N TYR A 33 -10.09 21.99 14.54
CA TYR A 33 -11.18 21.80 15.49
C TYR A 33 -10.63 21.64 16.90
N ALA A 34 -10.95 22.60 17.77
CA ALA A 34 -10.34 22.75 19.08
C ALA A 34 -8.79 22.78 18.99
N GLU A 35 -8.11 21.90 19.71
CA GLU A 35 -6.64 21.77 19.73
C GLU A 35 -6.12 20.72 18.73
N ARG A 36 -6.94 20.31 17.75
CA ARG A 36 -6.58 19.29 16.76
C ARG A 36 -6.68 19.83 15.36
N TYR A 37 -5.81 19.31 14.51
CA TYR A 37 -5.86 19.50 13.07
C TYR A 37 -6.31 18.19 12.43
N LEU A 38 -7.30 18.30 11.55
CA LEU A 38 -7.90 17.21 10.81
C LEU A 38 -7.47 17.36 9.35
N LEU A 39 -6.69 16.40 8.88
CA LEU A 39 -6.27 16.31 7.48
C LEU A 39 -7.30 15.46 6.73
N VAL A 40 -7.94 16.06 5.73
CA VAL A 40 -8.92 15.37 4.88
C VAL A 40 -8.21 14.93 3.62
N TRP A 41 -8.01 13.63 3.49
CA TRP A 41 -7.36 13.02 2.34
C TRP A 41 -8.39 12.55 1.31
N GLU A 42 -7.95 12.35 0.07
CA GLU A 42 -8.78 11.69 -0.94
C GLU A 42 -9.21 10.28 -0.47
N PRO A 43 -10.45 9.87 -0.79
CA PRO A 43 -10.98 8.59 -0.34
C PRO A 43 -10.24 7.41 -0.99
N PHE A 44 -10.25 6.28 -0.27
CA PHE A 44 -9.79 4.99 -0.75
C PHE A 44 -10.75 3.90 -0.27
N GLU A 45 -10.80 2.79 -1.00
CA GLU A 45 -11.73 1.69 -0.77
C GLU A 45 -11.20 0.70 0.26
N CYS A 46 -9.93 0.30 0.11
CA CYS A 46 -9.30 -0.66 1.00
C CYS A 46 -7.77 -0.55 0.98
N THR A 47 -7.14 -1.27 1.89
CA THR A 47 -5.69 -1.41 2.03
C THR A 47 -5.21 -2.77 1.51
N LEU A 48 -3.92 -2.89 1.18
CA LEU A 48 -3.33 -4.19 0.85
C LEU A 48 -3.42 -5.18 2.01
N HIS A 49 -3.41 -4.67 3.25
CA HIS A 49 -3.65 -5.47 4.43
C HIS A 49 -5.02 -6.18 4.38
N GLU A 50 -6.09 -5.45 4.07
CA GLU A 50 -7.44 -5.99 3.97
C GLU A 50 -7.56 -6.99 2.81
N ALA A 51 -7.02 -6.65 1.63
CA ALA A 51 -7.00 -7.57 0.48
C ALA A 51 -6.30 -8.91 0.81
N LEU A 52 -5.19 -8.85 1.55
CA LEU A 52 -4.48 -10.05 2.01
C LEU A 52 -5.23 -10.80 3.11
N ALA A 53 -5.84 -10.09 4.07
CA ALA A 53 -6.59 -10.68 5.18
C ALA A 53 -7.80 -11.49 4.69
N LEU A 54 -8.47 -11.01 3.65
CA LEU A 54 -9.61 -11.69 3.02
C LEU A 54 -9.18 -12.85 2.13
N SER A 55 -7.88 -13.16 2.06
CA SER A 55 -7.35 -14.19 1.19
C SER A 55 -7.80 -14.00 -0.25
N CYS A 56 -7.84 -12.75 -0.73
CA CYS A 56 -8.03 -12.48 -2.15
C CYS A 56 -6.86 -13.07 -2.94
N HIS A 57 -7.14 -13.66 -4.10
CA HIS A 57 -6.10 -14.17 -4.98
C HIS A 57 -5.52 -13.00 -5.77
N ILE A 58 -4.29 -12.59 -5.43
CA ILE A 58 -3.55 -11.56 -6.18
C ILE A 58 -2.73 -12.24 -7.28
N ALA A 59 -3.09 -11.99 -8.53
CA ALA A 59 -2.38 -12.46 -9.71
C ALA A 59 -1.05 -11.72 -9.90
N GLU A 60 -0.12 -12.30 -10.65
CA GLU A 60 1.20 -11.70 -10.88
C GLU A 60 1.15 -10.32 -11.56
N SER A 61 0.23 -10.15 -12.51
CA SER A 61 -0.02 -8.84 -13.14
C SER A 61 -0.47 -7.80 -12.13
N GLU A 62 -1.34 -8.18 -11.19
CA GLU A 62 -1.82 -7.30 -10.12
C GLU A 62 -0.68 -6.96 -9.14
N VAL A 63 0.23 -7.89 -8.85
CA VAL A 63 1.44 -7.60 -8.05
C VAL A 63 2.31 -6.54 -8.73
N ALA A 64 2.54 -6.66 -10.04
CA ALA A 64 3.32 -5.67 -10.77
C ALA A 64 2.67 -4.28 -10.71
N GLN A 65 1.34 -4.22 -10.83
CA GLN A 65 0.56 -2.98 -10.74
C GLN A 65 0.49 -2.39 -9.32
N ILE A 66 0.60 -3.22 -8.29
CA ILE A 66 0.71 -2.76 -6.90
C ILE A 66 2.11 -2.18 -6.66
N LEU A 67 3.15 -2.90 -7.07
CA LEU A 67 4.53 -2.52 -6.75
C LEU A 67 5.05 -1.36 -7.59
N TRP A 68 4.57 -1.19 -8.83
CA TRP A 68 5.04 -0.14 -9.71
C TRP A 68 4.80 1.28 -9.15
N PRO A 69 3.58 1.66 -8.73
CA PRO A 69 3.32 2.95 -8.09
C PRO A 69 4.10 3.15 -6.79
N VAL A 70 4.34 2.07 -6.02
CA VAL A 70 5.15 2.11 -4.80
C VAL A 70 6.60 2.47 -5.13
N LEU A 71 7.23 1.77 -6.07
CA LEU A 71 8.60 2.06 -6.49
C LEU A 71 8.72 3.47 -7.12
N LYS A 72 7.71 3.91 -7.87
CA LYS A 72 7.65 5.28 -8.41
C LYS A 72 7.54 6.33 -7.33
N CYS A 73 6.73 6.10 -6.29
CA CYS A 73 6.65 6.97 -5.13
C CYS A 73 8.01 7.09 -4.42
N LEU A 74 8.70 5.97 -4.20
CA LEU A 74 10.03 5.97 -3.58
C LEU A 74 11.07 6.69 -4.45
N GLN A 75 11.02 6.49 -5.77
CA GLN A 75 11.89 7.20 -6.72
C GLN A 75 11.64 8.72 -6.68
N PHE A 76 10.38 9.14 -6.61
CA PHE A 76 9.98 10.55 -6.47
C PHE A 76 10.51 11.15 -5.16
N LEU A 77 10.27 10.49 -4.02
CA LEU A 77 10.73 10.95 -2.71
C LEU A 77 12.24 11.09 -2.65
N ARG A 78 12.98 10.14 -3.20
CA ARG A 78 14.43 10.24 -3.35
C ARG A 78 14.83 11.52 -4.11
N GLY A 79 14.12 11.85 -5.20
CA GLY A 79 14.34 13.09 -5.95
C GLY A 79 14.09 14.36 -5.13
N GLN A 80 13.24 14.28 -4.11
CA GLN A 80 12.97 15.35 -3.14
C GLN A 80 13.92 15.31 -1.93
N SER A 81 14.94 14.44 -1.93
CA SER A 81 15.80 14.16 -0.77
C SER A 81 15.02 13.72 0.48
N ARG A 82 13.99 12.91 0.28
CA ARG A 82 13.12 12.39 1.35
C ARG A 82 12.96 10.88 1.29
N GLU A 83 12.52 10.33 2.41
CA GLU A 83 12.13 8.93 2.54
C GLU A 83 10.86 8.77 3.38
N LEU A 84 10.15 7.66 3.19
CA LEU A 84 9.07 7.28 4.09
C LEU A 84 9.64 6.83 5.43
N ALA A 85 9.03 7.25 6.54
CA ALA A 85 9.43 6.77 7.87
C ALA A 85 9.11 5.29 8.08
N SER A 86 8.05 4.80 7.44
CA SER A 86 7.63 3.41 7.43
C SER A 86 6.88 3.09 6.15
N LEU A 87 6.97 1.83 5.73
CA LEU A 87 6.14 1.30 4.65
C LEU A 87 5.66 -0.09 5.07
N THR A 88 4.35 -0.29 5.04
CA THR A 88 3.70 -1.55 5.41
C THR A 88 2.56 -1.86 4.44
N VAL A 89 1.98 -3.05 4.56
CA VAL A 89 0.77 -3.42 3.82
C VAL A 89 -0.46 -2.54 4.15
N ARG A 90 -0.43 -1.78 5.25
CA ARG A 90 -1.51 -0.83 5.60
C ARG A 90 -1.37 0.51 4.88
N ASP A 91 -0.15 0.84 4.47
CA ASP A 91 0.15 2.13 3.83
C ASP A 91 -0.07 2.09 2.32
N ILE A 92 -0.39 0.92 1.75
CA ILE A 92 -0.73 0.74 0.34
C ILE A 92 -2.24 0.72 0.21
N LEU A 93 -2.78 1.77 -0.39
CA LEU A 93 -4.21 2.04 -0.51
C LEU A 93 -4.69 1.79 -1.94
N PHE A 94 -5.90 1.28 -2.07
CA PHE A 94 -6.60 1.06 -3.33
C PHE A 94 -7.74 2.06 -3.45
N THR A 95 -7.79 2.79 -4.55
CA THR A 95 -8.89 3.73 -4.89
C THR A 95 -9.98 3.05 -5.71
N GLU A 96 -11.19 3.61 -5.75
CA GLU A 96 -12.30 3.06 -6.55
C GLU A 96 -11.92 2.86 -8.03
N GLU A 97 -11.07 3.73 -8.57
CA GLU A 97 -10.62 3.66 -9.96
C GLU A 97 -9.61 2.53 -10.23
N GLY A 98 -9.14 1.83 -9.20
CA GLY A 98 -8.09 0.82 -9.31
C GLY A 98 -6.67 1.40 -9.27
N GLU A 99 -6.49 2.64 -8.82
CA GLU A 99 -5.17 3.22 -8.59
C GLU A 99 -4.62 2.85 -7.22
N ILE A 100 -3.29 2.84 -7.12
CA ILE A 100 -2.56 2.63 -5.88
C ILE A 100 -2.03 3.95 -5.34
N LYS A 101 -2.31 4.22 -4.07
CA LYS A 101 -1.77 5.35 -3.32
C LYS A 101 -0.94 4.85 -2.13
N ILE A 102 0.04 5.64 -1.73
CA ILE A 102 0.96 5.33 -0.63
C ILE A 102 0.79 6.39 0.46
N ALA A 103 0.28 5.95 1.62
CA ALA A 103 0.07 6.79 2.79
C ALA A 103 1.38 7.06 3.56
N GLY A 104 1.31 7.96 4.55
CA GLY A 104 2.42 8.23 5.47
C GLY A 104 3.40 9.31 5.01
N ILE A 105 3.02 10.10 3.99
CA ILE A 105 3.85 11.18 3.45
C ILE A 105 4.09 12.29 4.47
N GLU A 106 3.11 12.54 5.34
CA GLU A 106 3.18 13.48 6.46
C GLU A 106 4.27 13.11 7.47
N ASN A 107 4.61 11.82 7.54
CA ASN A 107 5.65 11.28 8.40
C ASN A 107 6.99 11.10 7.67
N SER A 108 7.09 11.50 6.41
CA SER A 108 8.34 11.40 5.64
C SER A 108 9.47 12.17 6.31
N ARG A 109 10.71 11.74 6.09
CA ARG A 109 11.90 12.33 6.71
C ARG A 109 12.77 12.97 5.65
N GLN A 110 13.37 14.11 5.99
CA GLN A 110 14.44 14.68 5.19
C GLN A 110 15.68 13.78 5.32
N ILE A 111 16.30 13.49 4.19
CA ILE A 111 17.59 12.82 4.13
C ILE A 111 18.66 13.92 4.18
N ASP A 112 19.25 14.11 5.35
CA ASP A 112 20.39 15.02 5.50
C ASP A 112 21.61 14.38 4.83
N GLN A 113 22.08 14.97 3.74
CA GLN A 113 23.23 14.48 2.96
C GLN A 113 24.57 14.57 3.72
N VAL A 114 24.55 15.18 4.92
CA VAL A 114 25.74 15.52 5.73
C VAL A 114 26.07 14.45 6.77
N ASP A 115 25.22 13.44 6.97
CA ASP A 115 25.52 12.33 7.89
C ASP A 115 26.05 11.10 7.13
N PRO A 116 27.38 10.95 7.00
CA PRO A 116 28.00 9.79 6.36
C PRO A 116 27.77 8.47 7.12
N PHE A 117 27.17 8.48 8.32
CA PHE A 117 26.77 7.28 9.06
C PHE A 117 25.34 6.83 8.77
N ARG A 118 24.52 7.61 8.04
CA ARG A 118 23.19 7.17 7.55
C ARG A 118 23.32 6.24 6.34
N ILE A 119 23.93 5.09 6.57
CA ILE A 119 24.10 4.00 5.59
C ILE A 119 22.74 3.36 5.21
N ASP A 120 21.68 3.57 6.01
CA ASP A 120 20.48 2.71 6.00
C ASP A 120 19.13 3.38 5.72
N ALA A 121 19.12 4.64 5.28
CA ALA A 121 17.89 5.39 4.98
C ALA A 121 16.89 4.54 4.15
N MET A 122 17.36 4.07 2.99
CA MET A 122 16.58 3.21 2.09
C MET A 122 16.58 1.72 2.46
N ALA A 123 17.49 1.25 3.31
CA ALA A 123 17.56 -0.17 3.69
C ALA A 123 16.30 -0.62 4.43
N SER A 124 15.78 0.25 5.31
CA SER A 124 14.50 0.04 6.01
C SER A 124 13.33 -0.15 5.03
N THR A 125 13.26 0.70 4.00
CA THR A 125 12.24 0.65 2.95
C THR A 125 12.37 -0.62 2.11
N PHE A 126 13.58 -1.03 1.73
CA PHE A 126 13.77 -2.29 1.00
C PHE A 126 13.40 -3.52 1.85
N ASN A 127 13.70 -3.50 3.15
CA ASN A 127 13.25 -4.55 4.07
C ASN A 127 11.72 -4.62 4.16
N ALA A 128 11.06 -3.46 4.24
CA ALA A 128 9.60 -3.37 4.19
C ALA A 128 9.04 -3.95 2.88
N LEU A 129 9.60 -3.58 1.72
CA LEU A 129 9.19 -4.13 0.42
C LEU A 129 9.36 -5.65 0.35
N ARG A 130 10.47 -6.19 0.86
CA ARG A 130 10.66 -7.65 0.93
C ARG A 130 9.57 -8.32 1.76
N SER A 131 9.26 -7.76 2.93
CA SER A 131 8.18 -8.27 3.79
C SER A 131 6.82 -8.21 3.10
N ILE A 132 6.52 -7.12 2.38
CA ILE A 132 5.27 -6.98 1.61
C ILE A 132 5.20 -8.06 0.53
N ILE A 133 6.27 -8.27 -0.24
CA ILE A 133 6.31 -9.31 -1.28
C ILE A 133 6.19 -10.70 -0.69
N ASP A 134 6.87 -10.98 0.43
CA ASP A 134 6.75 -12.28 1.10
C ASP A 134 5.31 -12.55 1.55
N LYS A 135 4.58 -11.53 2.01
CA LYS A 135 3.16 -11.65 2.36
C LYS A 135 2.27 -11.89 1.14
N ILE A 136 2.49 -11.16 0.04
CA ILE A 136 1.75 -11.39 -1.22
C ILE A 136 2.04 -12.78 -1.76
N MET A 137 3.30 -13.20 -1.75
CA MET A 137 3.77 -14.47 -2.29
C MET A 137 3.49 -15.66 -1.39
N GLN A 138 2.97 -15.44 -0.17
CA GLN A 138 2.70 -16.50 0.79
C GLN A 138 1.72 -17.51 0.21
N LYS A 139 2.18 -18.75 0.06
CA LYS A 139 1.39 -19.83 -0.52
C LYS A 139 0.22 -20.16 0.41
N LYS A 140 -1.01 -19.99 -0.10
CA LYS A 140 -2.21 -20.44 0.61
C LYS A 140 -2.21 -21.96 0.75
N LYS A 141 -2.61 -22.45 1.92
CA LYS A 141 -2.68 -23.89 2.23
C LYS A 141 -3.56 -24.60 1.18
N GLY A 142 -3.02 -25.63 0.54
CA GLY A 142 -3.72 -26.40 -0.50
C GLY A 142 -3.66 -25.83 -1.92
N SER A 143 -3.05 -24.66 -2.13
CA SER A 143 -2.91 -24.11 -3.48
C SER A 143 -1.85 -24.86 -4.30
N LYS A 144 -2.17 -25.16 -5.57
CA LYS A 144 -1.21 -25.65 -6.58
C LYS A 144 -0.52 -24.52 -7.34
N PHE A 145 -0.90 -23.26 -7.10
CA PHE A 145 -0.32 -22.10 -7.78
C PHE A 145 1.18 -22.00 -7.52
N THR A 146 1.91 -21.64 -8.56
CA THR A 146 3.36 -21.44 -8.56
C THR A 146 3.67 -20.11 -9.20
N TRP A 147 4.41 -19.26 -8.49
CA TRP A 147 4.93 -18.01 -9.02
C TRP A 147 5.89 -18.25 -10.18
N SER A 148 5.80 -17.43 -11.22
CA SER A 148 6.64 -17.49 -12.39
C SER A 148 8.12 -17.28 -12.06
N GLN A 149 8.98 -17.73 -12.97
CA GLN A 149 10.41 -17.48 -12.86
C GLN A 149 10.71 -15.98 -12.81
N GLU A 150 9.92 -15.15 -13.48
CA GLU A 150 10.10 -13.71 -13.52
C GLU A 150 9.81 -13.04 -12.17
N MET A 151 8.73 -13.47 -11.49
CA MET A 151 8.46 -13.02 -10.12
C MET A 151 9.57 -13.44 -9.15
N GLN A 152 10.12 -14.66 -9.30
CA GLN A 152 11.25 -15.12 -8.48
C GLN A 152 12.54 -14.33 -8.74
N ARG A 153 12.79 -13.95 -10.01
CA ARG A 153 13.91 -13.06 -10.37
C ARG A 153 13.75 -11.69 -9.75
N PHE A 154 12.54 -11.13 -9.79
CA PHE A 154 12.25 -9.85 -9.15
C PHE A 154 12.49 -9.89 -7.65
N LYS A 155 11.95 -10.91 -6.97
CA LYS A 155 12.19 -11.15 -5.53
C LYS A 155 13.69 -11.23 -5.23
N SER A 156 14.45 -11.94 -6.07
CA SER A 156 15.91 -12.07 -5.93
C SER A 156 16.65 -10.75 -6.14
N ALA A 157 16.21 -9.92 -7.10
CA ALA A 157 16.77 -8.59 -7.34
C ALA A 157 16.49 -7.66 -6.14
N LEU A 158 15.28 -7.70 -5.60
CA LEU A 158 14.91 -6.94 -4.40
C LEU A 158 15.73 -7.38 -3.16
N ALA A 159 15.97 -8.68 -3.00
CA ALA A 159 16.81 -9.22 -1.92
C ALA A 159 18.24 -8.66 -1.95
N LYS A 160 18.76 -8.34 -3.14
CA LYS A 160 20.10 -7.74 -3.34
C LYS A 160 20.11 -6.21 -3.21
N SER A 161 18.94 -5.56 -3.14
CA SER A 161 18.80 -4.11 -3.17
C SER A 161 18.96 -3.49 -1.78
N ASN A 162 20.04 -2.77 -1.52
CA ASN A 162 20.31 -2.16 -0.21
C ASN A 162 20.59 -0.65 -0.28
N SER A 163 20.47 -0.04 -1.46
CA SER A 163 20.78 1.38 -1.66
C SER A 163 19.79 2.06 -2.60
N ALA A 164 19.69 3.38 -2.50
CA ALA A 164 18.79 4.19 -3.32
C ALA A 164 19.03 4.05 -4.83
N ARG A 165 20.25 3.66 -5.26
CA ARG A 165 20.58 3.40 -6.67
C ARG A 165 19.90 2.15 -7.22
N CYS A 166 19.51 1.21 -6.36
CA CYS A 166 18.83 -0.02 -6.77
C CYS A 166 17.39 0.23 -7.24
N LEU A 167 16.77 1.37 -6.89
CA LEU A 167 15.40 1.70 -7.30
C LEU A 167 15.25 1.75 -8.82
N ASP A 168 16.19 2.39 -9.52
CA ASP A 168 16.11 2.55 -10.98
C ASP A 168 16.28 1.19 -11.69
N ASN A 169 17.13 0.31 -11.14
CA ASN A 169 17.30 -1.05 -11.63
C ASN A 169 16.04 -1.90 -11.42
N LEU A 170 15.37 -1.76 -10.27
CA LEU A 170 14.11 -2.47 -10.00
C LEU A 170 12.99 -1.99 -10.92
N LEU A 171 12.88 -0.68 -11.14
CA LEU A 171 11.90 -0.11 -12.08
C LEU A 171 12.15 -0.56 -13.53
N SER A 172 13.39 -0.91 -13.88
CA SER A 172 13.72 -1.43 -15.21
C SER A 172 13.52 -2.95 -15.34
N HIS A 173 13.02 -3.62 -14.30
CA HIS A 173 12.84 -5.07 -14.28
C HIS A 173 11.71 -5.52 -15.22
N ALA A 174 11.89 -6.67 -15.89
CA ALA A 174 10.96 -7.15 -16.92
C ALA A 174 9.55 -7.48 -16.38
N LEU A 175 9.42 -7.74 -15.08
CA LEU A 175 8.13 -7.79 -14.36
C LEU A 175 7.22 -6.59 -14.69
N PHE A 176 7.79 -5.40 -14.90
CA PHE A 176 7.03 -4.17 -15.17
C PHE A 176 6.80 -3.90 -16.66
N GLY A 177 7.29 -4.75 -17.56
CA GLY A 177 7.21 -4.52 -19.01
C GLY A 177 5.79 -4.50 -19.58
N GLN A 178 4.81 -5.04 -18.85
CA GLN A 178 3.38 -5.06 -19.22
C GLN A 178 2.50 -4.22 -18.29
N VAL A 179 3.07 -3.42 -17.38
CA VAL A 179 2.26 -2.53 -16.54
C VAL A 179 1.72 -1.41 -17.42
N THR A 180 0.53 -1.62 -17.96
CA THR A 180 -0.28 -0.59 -18.59
C THR A 180 -0.96 0.24 -17.50
N GLU A 181 -1.23 1.51 -17.76
CA GLU A 181 -1.98 2.38 -16.83
C GLU A 181 -3.47 1.99 -16.71
N GLU A 182 -3.88 0.88 -17.34
CA GLU A 182 -5.24 0.36 -17.26
C GLU A 182 -5.52 -0.30 -15.90
N ARG A 183 -6.34 0.41 -15.12
CA ARG A 183 -7.31 0.07 -14.05
C ARG A 183 -7.66 -1.41 -13.77
N SER A 184 -6.67 -2.29 -13.76
CA SER A 184 -6.85 -3.74 -13.62
C SER A 184 -7.24 -4.18 -12.22
N LEU A 185 -6.95 -3.35 -11.21
CA LEU A 185 -7.18 -3.68 -9.82
C LEU A 185 -8.65 -3.53 -9.40
N LYS A 186 -9.51 -2.97 -10.26
CA LYS A 186 -10.95 -2.80 -9.98
C LYS A 186 -11.63 -4.08 -9.51
N LEU A 187 -11.39 -5.20 -10.19
CA LEU A 187 -11.97 -6.49 -9.82
C LEU A 187 -11.49 -7.00 -8.46
N LEU A 188 -10.24 -6.71 -8.09
CA LEU A 188 -9.71 -7.04 -6.76
C LEU A 188 -10.40 -6.19 -5.69
N ILE A 189 -10.64 -4.91 -5.98
CA ILE A 189 -11.24 -3.94 -5.06
C ILE A 189 -12.71 -4.24 -4.85
N GLU A 190 -13.47 -4.46 -5.93
CA GLU A 190 -14.87 -4.89 -5.87
C GLU A 190 -15.01 -6.16 -5.01
N LEU A 191 -14.13 -7.14 -5.21
CA LEU A 191 -14.13 -8.37 -4.42
C LEU A 191 -13.91 -8.11 -2.92
N VAL A 192 -12.95 -7.25 -2.58
CA VAL A 192 -12.64 -6.87 -1.20
C VAL A 192 -13.81 -6.12 -0.59
N ASN A 193 -14.35 -5.13 -1.28
CA ASN A 193 -15.48 -4.32 -0.83
C ASN A 193 -16.71 -5.18 -0.57
N GLU A 194 -17.12 -6.01 -1.53
CA GLU A 194 -18.27 -6.92 -1.34
C GLU A 194 -18.07 -7.83 -0.12
N THR A 195 -16.84 -8.30 0.11
CA THR A 195 -16.54 -9.17 1.25
C THR A 195 -16.56 -8.42 2.59
N ILE A 196 -16.01 -7.20 2.65
CA ILE A 196 -15.98 -6.36 3.86
C ILE A 196 -17.37 -5.85 4.20
N PHE A 197 -18.09 -5.31 3.22
CA PHE A 197 -19.39 -4.66 3.44
C PHE A 197 -20.54 -5.66 3.61
N HIS A 198 -20.42 -6.90 3.08
CA HIS A 198 -21.51 -7.87 3.13
C HIS A 198 -21.18 -9.16 3.90
N GLU A 199 -20.00 -9.29 4.52
CA GLU A 199 -19.53 -10.52 5.18
C GLU A 199 -19.60 -11.77 4.27
N VAL A 200 -19.52 -11.60 2.94
CA VAL A 200 -19.69 -12.69 1.98
C VAL A 200 -18.35 -13.40 1.75
N GLN A 201 -18.25 -14.69 2.07
CA GLN A 201 -17.11 -15.51 1.64
C GLN A 201 -17.16 -15.74 0.12
N VAL A 202 -16.41 -14.96 -0.66
CA VAL A 202 -16.33 -15.18 -2.11
C VAL A 202 -15.27 -16.23 -2.44
N ARG A 203 -15.70 -17.42 -2.86
CA ARG A 203 -14.86 -18.36 -3.61
C ARG A 203 -14.87 -17.94 -5.07
N ARG A 204 -13.70 -17.61 -5.63
CA ARG A 204 -13.54 -17.33 -7.06
C ARG A 204 -13.60 -18.64 -7.87
N GLU A 205 -14.78 -19.24 -7.93
CA GLU A 205 -15.17 -20.31 -8.86
C GLU A 205 -16.67 -20.13 -9.17
N GLY A 206 -16.96 -19.22 -10.10
CA GLY A 206 -18.16 -19.24 -10.96
C GLY A 206 -19.57 -19.21 -10.34
N THR A 207 -19.77 -19.24 -9.02
CA THR A 207 -21.12 -19.31 -8.45
C THR A 207 -21.22 -18.52 -7.15
N LEU A 208 -21.92 -17.39 -7.21
CA LEU A 208 -22.37 -16.64 -6.05
C LEU A 208 -23.39 -17.50 -5.28
N ALA A 209 -22.97 -18.12 -4.19
CA ALA A 209 -23.88 -18.72 -3.22
C ALA A 209 -24.08 -17.75 -2.06
N ARG A 210 -25.30 -17.22 -1.93
CA ARG A 210 -25.72 -16.35 -0.83
C ARG A 210 -25.71 -17.17 0.47
N ALA A 211 -24.79 -16.88 1.40
CA ALA A 211 -24.85 -17.47 2.73
C ALA A 211 -26.04 -16.87 3.50
N ARG A 212 -26.88 -17.72 4.11
CA ARG A 212 -27.96 -17.28 4.99
C ARG A 212 -27.35 -16.61 6.24
N PRO A 213 -27.99 -15.56 6.78
CA PRO A 213 -27.55 -14.95 8.03
C PRO A 213 -27.59 -15.98 9.16
N LEU A 214 -26.51 -16.06 9.93
CA LEU A 214 -26.44 -16.81 11.18
C LEU A 214 -27.54 -16.29 12.11
N ALA A 215 -28.61 -17.08 12.23
CA ALA A 215 -29.63 -16.84 13.24
C ALA A 215 -28.94 -16.83 14.61
N LYS A 216 -29.21 -15.78 15.38
CA LYS A 216 -28.84 -15.65 16.80
C LYS A 216 -29.10 -16.98 17.51
N LEU A 217 -28.07 -17.61 18.06
CA LEU A 217 -28.25 -18.69 19.03
C LEU A 217 -29.01 -18.09 20.22
N ALA A 218 -30.30 -18.36 20.29
CA ALA A 218 -31.08 -18.24 21.51
C ALA A 218 -30.56 -19.31 22.48
N THR A 219 -30.08 -18.89 23.63
CA THR A 219 -29.83 -19.78 24.78
C THR A 219 -31.17 -20.28 25.32
N PRO A 220 -31.41 -21.60 25.42
CA PRO A 220 -32.52 -22.11 26.20
C PRO A 220 -32.03 -22.30 27.64
N PHE A 221 -32.52 -21.47 28.56
CA PHE A 221 -32.55 -21.85 29.98
C PHE A 221 -33.93 -22.46 30.23
N THR A 222 -33.96 -23.79 30.30
CA THR A 222 -35.07 -24.56 30.86
C THR A 222 -35.15 -24.34 32.37
N THR A 223 -36.39 -24.05 32.81
CA THR A 223 -37.02 -24.24 34.15
C THR A 223 -36.17 -24.70 35.31
#